data_AF-A0A484YAJ4-F1
#
_entry.id   AF-A0A484YAJ4-F1
#
_cell.length_a   1.000
_cell.length_b   1.000
_cell.length_c   1.000
_cell.angle_alpha   90.00
_cell.angle_beta   90.00
_cell.angle_gamma   90.00
#
_symmetry.space_group_name_H-M   'P 1'
#
loop_
_entity.id
_entity.type
_entity.pdbx_description
1 polymer ?
#
loop_
_entity_poly.entity_id
_entity_poly.type
_entity_poly.pdbx_seq_one_letter_code
_entity_poly.pdbx_strand_id
1 'polypeptide(L)'
;MRDYLWKNAHLVSTVVSGKEEEGAKFRDYFDHHEPLSTVPSHRALAMFRGRNEGILQLSLNADPQFEEPPKESYCEQIIMEHLGLRLNNAPADSWRKGVVSWTWRIKVLMHLETELMGTVRERAEDEAINVFARNLHDLLMAAPAGLRATMGLDPGLRTG
;
A
#
# COMPACT_ATOMS: atom_id res chain seq x y z
N MET A 1 -4.22 -12.92 12.74
CA MET A 1 -3.87 -12.87 11.31
C MET A 1 -3.61 -11.45 10.81
N ARG A 2 -4.51 -10.48 11.04
CA ARG A 2 -4.26 -9.06 10.72
C ARG A 2 -2.91 -8.56 11.25
N ASP A 3 -2.64 -8.73 12.54
CA ASP A 3 -1.38 -8.28 13.15
C ASP A 3 -0.14 -8.99 12.57
N TYR A 4 -0.30 -10.23 12.12
CA TYR A 4 0.77 -10.97 11.46
C TYR A 4 1.08 -10.34 10.11
N LEU A 5 0.05 -10.09 9.29
CA LEU A 5 0.23 -9.44 7.99
C LEU A 5 0.77 -8.02 8.12
N TRP A 6 0.30 -7.24 9.09
CA TRP A 6 0.82 -5.90 9.33
C TRP A 6 2.35 -5.89 9.53
N LYS A 7 2.86 -6.87 10.30
CA LYS A 7 4.28 -6.95 10.62
C LYS A 7 5.14 -7.59 9.54
N ASN A 8 4.62 -8.58 8.83
CA ASN A 8 5.42 -9.45 7.96
C ASN A 8 5.08 -9.33 6.47
N ALA A 9 3.96 -8.75 6.09
CA ALA A 9 3.58 -8.64 4.68
C ALA A 9 4.28 -7.47 4.00
N HIS A 10 4.51 -7.61 2.71
CA HIS A 10 5.04 -6.55 1.85
C HIS A 10 3.93 -5.95 0.98
N LEU A 11 3.97 -4.64 0.83
CA LEU A 11 3.26 -3.92 -0.21
C LEU A 11 4.03 -4.10 -1.51
N VAL A 12 3.36 -4.64 -2.53
CA VAL A 12 3.92 -4.87 -3.85
C VAL A 12 3.22 -3.97 -4.86
N SER A 13 4.00 -3.25 -5.64
CA SER A 13 3.55 -2.40 -6.72
C SER A 13 4.12 -2.89 -8.04
N THR A 14 3.24 -3.14 -9.01
CA THR A 14 3.61 -3.53 -10.37
C THR A 14 2.95 -2.62 -11.41
N VAL A 15 3.59 -2.43 -12.55
CA VAL A 15 2.97 -1.71 -13.67
C VAL A 15 1.91 -2.57 -14.36
N VAL A 16 0.79 -1.95 -14.74
CA VAL A 16 -0.22 -2.57 -15.60
C VAL A 16 0.36 -2.68 -17.01
N SER A 17 0.34 -3.88 -17.59
CA SER A 17 0.91 -4.14 -18.92
C SER A 17 0.32 -3.21 -19.98
N GLY A 18 1.19 -2.55 -20.74
CA GLY A 18 0.81 -1.60 -21.80
C GLY A 18 0.65 -0.15 -21.33
N LYS A 19 0.89 0.16 -20.06
CA LYS A 19 0.84 1.53 -19.51
C LYS A 19 2.20 2.07 -19.06
N GLU A 20 3.28 1.45 -19.51
CA GLU A 20 4.65 1.80 -19.13
C GLU A 20 5.05 3.20 -19.60
N GLU A 21 4.61 3.62 -20.79
CA GLU A 21 4.89 4.96 -21.34
C GLU A 21 4.04 6.05 -20.67
N GLU A 22 2.73 5.82 -20.51
CA GLU A 22 1.81 6.74 -19.83
C GLU A 22 2.19 6.92 -18.34
N GLY A 23 2.74 5.86 -17.76
CA GLY A 23 3.15 5.76 -16.37
C GLY A 23 4.54 6.29 -16.05
N ALA A 24 5.21 7.02 -16.96
CA ALA A 24 6.60 7.44 -16.79
C ALA A 24 6.91 8.14 -15.44
N LYS A 25 5.91 8.82 -14.85
CA LYS A 25 5.99 9.47 -13.53
C LYS A 25 6.01 8.52 -12.32
N PHE A 26 5.61 7.27 -12.52
CA PHE A 26 5.57 6.22 -11.49
C PHE A 26 6.61 5.12 -11.73
N ARG A 27 7.63 5.36 -12.57
CA ARG A 27 8.65 4.36 -12.94
C ARG A 27 9.34 3.73 -11.74
N ASP A 28 9.57 4.51 -10.69
CA ASP A 28 10.18 4.03 -9.44
C ASP A 28 9.33 2.95 -8.73
N TYR A 29 8.06 2.79 -9.12
CA TYR A 29 7.09 1.88 -8.53
C TYR A 29 6.61 0.77 -9.49
N PHE A 30 7.26 0.58 -10.64
CA PHE A 30 6.86 -0.43 -11.63
C PHE A 30 7.15 -1.87 -11.20
N ASP A 31 8.13 -2.06 -10.32
CA ASP A 31 8.45 -3.33 -9.67
C ASP A 31 9.04 -3.03 -8.29
N HIS A 32 8.17 -2.64 -7.36
CA HIS A 32 8.57 -2.17 -6.04
C HIS A 32 7.94 -2.99 -4.93
N HIS A 33 8.75 -3.33 -3.94
CA HIS A 33 8.38 -4.22 -2.83
C HIS A 33 8.93 -3.65 -1.53
N GLU A 34 8.08 -3.40 -0.55
CA GLU A 34 8.53 -2.90 0.76
C GLU A 34 7.63 -3.37 1.91
N PRO A 35 8.13 -3.40 3.17
CA PRO A 35 7.32 -3.82 4.32
C PRO A 35 6.12 -2.90 4.54
N LEU A 36 4.93 -3.49 4.67
CA LEU A 36 3.66 -2.77 4.79
C LEU A 36 3.63 -1.82 6.00
N SER A 37 4.18 -2.24 7.15
CA SER A 37 4.14 -1.46 8.39
C SER A 37 5.03 -0.22 8.40
N THR A 38 6.05 -0.17 7.53
CA THR A 38 7.07 0.88 7.52
C THR A 38 7.10 1.68 6.23
N VAL A 39 6.09 1.54 5.37
CA VAL A 39 6.01 2.31 4.13
C VAL A 39 5.93 3.82 4.45
N PRO A 40 6.82 4.66 3.89
CA PRO A 40 6.75 6.10 4.04
C PRO A 40 5.51 6.69 3.37
N SER A 41 4.91 7.70 4.01
CA SER A 41 3.63 8.29 3.57
C SER A 41 3.65 8.83 2.14
N HIS A 42 4.73 9.50 1.72
CA HIS A 42 4.84 10.01 0.35
C HIS A 42 4.90 8.90 -0.71
N ARG A 43 5.55 7.76 -0.41
CA ARG A 43 5.61 6.59 -1.31
C ARG A 43 4.27 5.88 -1.38
N ALA A 44 3.64 5.64 -0.24
CA ALA A 44 2.29 5.10 -0.17
C ALA A 44 1.31 5.92 -1.01
N LEU A 45 1.28 7.25 -0.83
CA LEU A 45 0.40 8.12 -1.61
C LEU A 45 0.73 8.12 -3.12
N ALA A 46 2.00 8.08 -3.50
CA ALA A 46 2.40 7.97 -4.91
C ALA A 46 1.90 6.67 -5.55
N MET A 47 2.07 5.54 -4.85
CA MET A 47 1.57 4.22 -5.27
C MET A 47 0.04 4.19 -5.37
N PHE A 48 -0.68 4.69 -4.35
CA PHE A 48 -2.15 4.77 -4.40
C PHE A 48 -2.66 5.67 -5.52
N ARG A 49 -1.96 6.77 -5.80
CA ARG A 49 -2.27 7.62 -6.95
C ARG A 49 -2.07 6.88 -8.26
N GLY A 50 -0.95 6.18 -8.44
CA GLY A 50 -0.70 5.37 -9.64
C GLY A 50 -1.75 4.27 -9.85
N ARG A 51 -2.23 3.67 -8.75
CA ARG A 51 -3.37 2.73 -8.77
C ARG A 51 -4.66 3.39 -9.21
N ASN A 52 -5.01 4.56 -8.64
CA ASN A 52 -6.25 5.26 -8.99
C ASN A 52 -6.26 5.76 -10.44
N GLU A 53 -5.09 6.13 -10.97
CA GLU A 53 -4.91 6.46 -12.38
C GLU A 53 -4.84 5.21 -13.29
N GLY A 54 -4.89 4.01 -12.69
CA GLY A 54 -4.92 2.73 -13.39
C GLY A 54 -3.60 2.33 -14.04
N ILE A 55 -2.48 2.93 -13.64
CA ILE A 55 -1.13 2.67 -14.16
C ILE A 55 -0.44 1.58 -13.34
N LEU A 56 -0.62 1.59 -12.02
CA LEU A 56 -0.05 0.62 -11.11
C LEU A 56 -1.12 -0.36 -10.60
N GLN A 57 -0.71 -1.58 -10.34
CA GLN A 57 -1.45 -2.55 -9.57
C GLN A 57 -0.74 -2.72 -8.22
N LEU A 58 -1.50 -2.53 -7.14
CA LEU A 58 -1.00 -2.78 -5.79
C LEU A 58 -1.55 -4.11 -5.31
N SER A 59 -0.68 -4.89 -4.67
CA SER A 59 -1.06 -6.13 -4.02
C SER A 59 -0.36 -6.30 -2.67
N LEU A 60 -0.94 -7.13 -1.81
CA LEU A 60 -0.33 -7.52 -0.55
C LEU A 60 0.33 -8.90 -0.67
N ASN A 61 1.65 -8.95 -0.53
CA ASN A 61 2.38 -10.22 -0.43
C ASN A 61 2.50 -10.65 1.05
N ALA A 62 1.75 -11.69 1.41
CA ALA A 62 1.72 -12.24 2.78
C ALA A 62 2.94 -13.11 3.13
N ASP A 63 3.68 -13.60 2.13
CA ASP A 63 4.82 -14.50 2.31
C ASP A 63 6.03 -13.99 1.51
N PRO A 64 6.59 -12.81 1.86
CA PRO A 64 7.64 -12.16 1.06
C PRO A 64 8.98 -12.89 1.05
N GLN A 65 9.14 -13.92 1.88
CA GLN A 65 10.32 -14.79 1.90
C GLN A 65 10.41 -15.73 0.69
N PHE A 66 9.32 -15.87 -0.08
CA PHE A 66 9.30 -16.66 -1.31
C PHE A 66 9.16 -15.74 -2.52
N GLU A 67 9.98 -15.96 -3.55
CA GLU A 67 9.88 -15.25 -4.84
C GLU A 67 8.56 -15.57 -5.56
N GLU A 68 8.09 -16.81 -5.43
CA GLU A 68 6.80 -17.26 -5.95
C GLU A 68 5.83 -17.57 -4.81
N PRO A 69 4.50 -17.37 -5.02
CA PRO A 69 3.50 -17.70 -4.00
C PRO A 69 3.62 -19.17 -3.61
N PRO A 70 3.93 -19.48 -2.33
CA PRO A 70 4.13 -20.86 -1.91
C PRO A 70 2.84 -21.66 -2.07
N LYS A 71 2.98 -22.98 -2.21
CA LYS A 71 1.82 -23.89 -2.22
C LYS A 71 0.99 -23.81 -0.94
N GLU A 72 1.63 -23.54 0.20
CA GLU A 72 1.00 -23.35 1.50
C GLU A 72 1.56 -22.06 2.11
N SER A 73 0.70 -21.06 2.32
CA SER A 73 1.06 -19.83 3.03
C SER A 73 1.09 -20.07 4.54
N TYR A 74 1.91 -19.33 5.28
CA TYR A 74 1.85 -19.38 6.75
C TYR A 74 0.45 -18.99 7.26
N CYS A 75 -0.26 -18.12 6.55
CA CYS A 75 -1.62 -17.75 6.90
C CYS A 75 -2.62 -18.91 6.79
N GLU A 76 -2.39 -19.88 5.92
CA GLU A 76 -3.20 -21.11 5.87
C GLU A 76 -3.01 -21.95 7.14
N GLN A 77 -1.80 -21.98 7.72
CA GLN A 77 -1.54 -22.64 8.99
C GLN A 77 -2.30 -21.97 10.15
N ILE A 78 -2.31 -20.64 10.20
CA ILE A 78 -3.09 -19.89 11.20
C ILE A 78 -4.59 -20.26 11.13
N ILE A 79 -5.14 -20.45 9.92
CA ILE A 79 -6.55 -20.87 9.74
C ILE A 79 -6.76 -22.29 10.26
N MET A 80 -5.85 -23.22 9.93
CA MET A 80 -5.94 -24.60 10.39
C MET A 80 -5.89 -24.70 11.92
N GLU A 81 -4.96 -23.98 12.55
CA GLU A 81 -4.83 -23.91 14.00
C GLU A 81 -6.09 -23.32 14.67
N HIS A 82 -6.62 -22.23 14.11
CA HIS A 82 -7.84 -21.60 14.62
C HIS A 82 -9.06 -22.54 14.57
N LEU A 83 -9.18 -23.34 13.51
CA LEU A 83 -10.26 -24.30 13.34
C LEU A 83 -10.00 -25.64 14.06
N GLY A 84 -8.84 -25.82 14.68
CA GLY A 84 -8.44 -27.09 15.30
C GLY A 84 -8.36 -28.25 14.29
N LEU A 85 -8.12 -27.96 13.01
CA LEU A 85 -8.07 -28.96 11.96
C LEU A 85 -6.82 -29.83 12.10
N ARG A 86 -7.00 -31.11 12.40
CA ARG A 86 -5.94 -32.12 12.41
C ARG A 86 -6.02 -32.95 11.14
N LEU A 87 -4.98 -32.89 10.33
CA LEU A 87 -4.86 -33.67 9.12
C LEU A 87 -4.12 -34.96 9.47
N ASN A 88 -4.87 -36.05 9.59
CA ASN A 88 -4.37 -37.38 9.97
C ASN A 88 -4.35 -38.33 8.76
N ASN A 89 -4.18 -37.78 7.56
CA ASN A 89 -4.22 -38.50 6.29
C ASN A 89 -5.57 -39.21 6.02
N ALA A 90 -6.65 -38.64 6.56
CA ALA A 90 -8.01 -39.11 6.28
C ALA A 90 -8.41 -38.78 4.82
N PRO A 91 -9.33 -39.54 4.20
CA PRO A 91 -9.75 -39.30 2.81
C PRO A 91 -10.26 -37.87 2.55
N ALA A 92 -10.80 -37.21 3.57
CA ALA A 92 -11.31 -35.83 3.49
C ALA A 92 -10.25 -34.75 3.68
N ASP A 93 -9.02 -35.10 4.07
CA ASP A 93 -7.99 -34.10 4.44
C ASP A 93 -7.47 -33.32 3.24
N SER A 94 -7.40 -33.93 2.06
CA SER A 94 -7.07 -33.24 0.81
C SER A 94 -8.12 -32.18 0.47
N TRP A 95 -9.40 -32.51 0.62
CA TRP A 95 -10.51 -31.58 0.42
C TRP A 95 -10.48 -30.44 1.45
N ARG A 96 -10.25 -30.76 2.73
CA ARG A 96 -10.14 -29.76 3.81
C ARG A 96 -8.99 -28.79 3.56
N LYS A 97 -7.81 -29.27 3.14
CA LYS A 97 -6.68 -28.40 2.73
C LYS A 97 -7.09 -27.48 1.58
N GLY A 98 -7.78 -28.00 0.57
CA GLY A 98 -8.31 -27.21 -0.54
C GLY A 98 -9.25 -26.09 -0.07
N VAL A 99 -10.18 -26.40 0.84
CA VAL A 99 -11.10 -25.41 1.43
C VAL A 99 -10.35 -24.35 2.22
N VAL A 100 -9.33 -24.72 3.00
CA VAL A 100 -8.50 -23.76 3.75
C VAL A 100 -7.77 -22.82 2.81
N SER A 101 -7.12 -23.36 1.77
CA SER A 101 -6.40 -22.54 0.80
C SER A 101 -7.33 -21.59 0.03
N TRP A 102 -8.53 -22.05 -0.35
CA TRP A 102 -9.55 -21.18 -0.97
C TRP A 102 -10.05 -20.11 -0.01
N THR A 103 -10.28 -20.48 1.25
CA THR A 103 -10.69 -19.53 2.30
C THR A 103 -9.64 -18.44 2.46
N TRP A 104 -8.36 -18.81 2.51
CA TRP A 104 -7.26 -17.87 2.55
C TRP A 104 -7.22 -16.98 1.30
N ARG A 105 -7.04 -17.57 0.12
CA ARG A 105 -6.73 -16.84 -1.12
C ARG A 105 -7.90 -16.02 -1.67
N ILE A 106 -9.13 -16.54 -1.56
CA ILE A 106 -10.30 -15.95 -2.24
C ILE A 106 -11.11 -15.06 -1.28
N LYS A 107 -11.06 -15.30 0.03
CA LYS A 107 -11.87 -14.56 1.01
C LYS A 107 -11.03 -13.74 1.97
N VAL A 108 -10.17 -14.39 2.75
CA VAL A 108 -9.49 -13.74 3.88
C VAL A 108 -8.42 -12.76 3.40
N LEU A 109 -7.58 -13.15 2.44
CA LEU A 109 -6.55 -12.28 1.87
C LEU A 109 -7.17 -11.04 1.23
N MET A 110 -8.16 -11.20 0.36
CA MET A 110 -8.85 -10.08 -0.30
C MET A 110 -9.45 -9.08 0.70
N HIS A 111 -10.05 -9.58 1.78
CA HIS A 111 -10.61 -8.75 2.84
C HIS A 111 -9.52 -8.00 3.60
N LEU A 112 -8.50 -8.71 4.08
CA LEU A 112 -7.41 -8.12 4.85
C LEU A 112 -6.55 -7.17 4.01
N GLU A 113 -6.34 -7.47 2.75
CA GLU A 113 -5.67 -6.58 1.81
C GLU A 113 -6.41 -5.25 1.68
N THR A 114 -7.73 -5.29 1.46
CA THR A 114 -8.53 -4.06 1.37
C THR A 114 -8.46 -3.26 2.67
N GLU A 115 -8.62 -3.93 3.81
CA GLU A 115 -8.56 -3.29 5.13
C GLU A 115 -7.19 -2.64 5.39
N LEU A 116 -6.11 -3.41 5.24
CA LEU A 116 -4.75 -2.97 5.54
C LEU A 116 -4.28 -1.87 4.59
N MET A 117 -4.63 -1.94 3.30
CA MET A 117 -4.37 -0.87 2.34
C MET A 117 -5.12 0.42 2.74
N GLY A 118 -6.35 0.29 3.24
CA GLY A 118 -7.11 1.41 3.79
C GLY A 118 -6.38 2.06 4.98
N THR A 119 -5.90 1.25 5.92
CA THR A 119 -5.15 1.75 7.09
C THR A 119 -3.86 2.46 6.70
N VAL A 120 -3.09 1.90 5.75
CA VAL A 120 -1.86 2.55 5.25
C VAL A 120 -2.20 3.88 4.59
N ARG A 121 -3.25 3.91 3.77
CA ARG A 121 -3.69 5.12 3.09
C ARG A 121 -4.09 6.22 4.07
N GLU A 122 -4.92 5.90 5.06
CA GLU A 122 -5.37 6.85 6.08
C GLU A 122 -4.18 7.44 6.86
N ARG A 123 -3.26 6.58 7.32
CA ARG A 123 -2.02 7.03 7.97
C ARG A 123 -1.20 7.98 7.10
N ALA A 124 -1.09 7.67 5.81
CA ALA A 124 -0.29 8.46 4.89
C ALA A 124 -0.95 9.81 4.57
N GLU A 125 -2.27 9.84 4.44
CA GLU A 125 -3.05 11.06 4.26
C GLU A 125 -2.94 11.96 5.50
N ASP A 126 -3.08 11.40 6.70
CA ASP A 126 -2.93 12.15 7.96
C ASP A 126 -1.55 12.79 8.11
N GLU A 127 -0.48 12.05 7.81
CA GLU A 127 0.87 12.61 7.87
C GLU A 127 1.06 13.74 6.84
N ALA A 128 0.58 13.54 5.62
CA ALA A 128 0.65 14.57 4.57
C ALA A 128 -0.10 15.84 4.98
N ILE A 129 -1.33 15.70 5.51
CA ILE A 129 -2.12 16.83 6.01
C ILE A 129 -1.36 17.58 7.12
N ASN A 130 -0.74 16.86 8.06
CA ASN A 130 0.04 17.49 9.13
C ASN A 130 1.28 18.25 8.62
N VAL A 131 1.92 17.77 7.55
CA VAL A 131 3.01 18.51 6.89
C VAL A 131 2.48 19.76 6.21
N PHE A 132 1.38 19.67 5.45
CA PHE A 132 0.76 20.82 4.80
C PHE A 132 0.28 21.87 5.80
N ALA A 133 -0.34 21.45 6.91
CA ALA A 133 -0.82 22.32 7.96
C ALA A 133 0.33 23.11 8.61
N ARG A 134 1.47 22.46 8.88
CA ARG A 134 2.67 23.13 9.40
C ARG A 134 3.22 24.15 8.41
N ASN A 135 3.39 23.77 7.14
CA ASN A 135 3.88 24.69 6.11
C ASN A 135 2.96 25.90 5.93
N LEU A 136 1.64 25.70 5.99
CA LEU A 136 0.67 26.79 5.92
C LEU A 136 0.74 27.70 7.14
N HIS A 137 0.88 27.13 8.34
CA HIS A 137 1.03 27.90 9.56
C HIS A 137 2.29 28.80 9.50
N ASP A 138 3.42 28.25 9.08
CA ASP A 138 4.67 29.00 8.96
C ASP A 138 4.57 30.13 7.93
N LEU A 139 3.88 29.88 6.80
CA LEU A 139 3.62 30.90 5.79
C LEU A 139 2.74 32.04 6.32
N LEU A 140 1.70 31.72 7.09
CA LEU A 140 0.78 32.70 7.67
C LEU A 140 1.40 33.49 8.83
N MET A 141 2.32 32.87 9.57
CA MET A 141 3.07 33.49 10.66
C MET A 141 4.33 34.21 10.20
N ALA A 142 4.61 34.24 8.89
CA ALA A 142 5.73 34.97 8.34
C ALA A 142 5.66 36.45 8.76
N ALA A 143 6.78 36.99 9.23
CA ALA A 143 6.83 38.35 9.73
C ALA A 143 6.37 39.35 8.64
N PRO A 144 5.43 40.26 8.94
CA PRO A 144 4.96 41.21 7.96
C PRO A 144 6.10 42.16 7.57
N ALA A 145 6.25 42.44 6.27
CA ALA A 145 7.25 43.39 5.76
C ALA A 145 7.00 44.85 6.22
N GLY A 146 5.84 45.12 6.82
CA GLY A 146 5.44 46.42 7.34
C GLY A 146 4.92 47.37 6.26
N LEU A 147 4.76 48.64 6.64
CA LEU A 147 4.23 49.70 5.77
C LEU A 147 5.33 50.24 4.84
N ARG A 148 5.69 49.46 3.83
CA ARG A 148 6.67 49.85 2.79
C ARG A 148 6.03 49.75 1.40
N ALA A 149 6.36 50.68 0.52
CA ALA A 149 5.99 50.58 -0.89
C ALA A 149 6.58 49.28 -1.47
N THR A 150 5.70 48.41 -1.98
CA THR A 150 6.04 47.04 -2.43
C THR A 150 5.51 46.83 -3.85
N MET A 151 6.35 46.32 -4.76
CA MET A 151 5.95 45.92 -6.11
C MET A 151 5.82 44.39 -6.17
N GLY A 152 4.60 43.88 -6.36
CA GLY A 152 4.36 42.45 -6.57
C GLY A 152 4.67 42.07 -8.01
N LEU A 153 5.58 41.12 -8.21
CA LEU A 153 5.89 40.52 -9.50
C LEU A 153 5.55 39.04 -9.41
N ASP A 154 4.56 38.59 -10.18
CA ASP A 154 4.24 37.17 -10.33
C ASP A 154 4.94 36.64 -11.60
N PRO A 155 6.04 35.87 -11.47
CA PRO A 155 6.85 35.50 -12.61
C PRO A 155 6.19 34.41 -13.46
N GLY A 156 5.96 34.68 -14.75
CA GLY A 156 5.54 33.69 -15.73
C GLY A 156 6.47 33.59 -16.95
N LEU A 157 6.57 32.40 -17.54
CA LEU A 157 7.39 32.15 -18.73
C LEU A 157 6.63 32.47 -20.03
N ARG A 158 5.49 31.79 -20.26
CA ARG A 158 4.75 31.90 -21.54
C ARG A 158 3.71 33.01 -21.54
N THR A 159 3.25 33.45 -20.38
CA THR A 159 2.13 34.40 -20.23
C THR A 159 2.50 35.70 -19.53
N GLY A 160 3.79 35.89 -19.19
CA GLY A 160 4.24 36.98 -18.31
C GLY A 160 4.12 36.60 -16.85
#